data_AF-A0A428P7R0-F1
#
_entry.id   AF-A0A428P7R0-F1
#
_cell.length_a   1.000
_cell.length_b   1.000
_cell.length_c   1.000
_cell.angle_alpha   90.00
_cell.angle_beta   90.00
_cell.angle_gamma   90.00
#
_symmetry.space_group_name_H-M   'P 1'
#
loop_
_entity.id
_entity.type
_entity.pdbx_description
1 polymer ?
#
loop_
_entity_poly.entity_id
_entity_poly.type
_entity_poly.pdbx_seq_one_letter_code
_entity_poly.pdbx_strand_id
1 'polypeptide(L)'
;MPHHSLPNQLGIATLSLGHCTKHKLQDRIRAAADASFDVIDLFDEDWAAYLAENGLDSTDPWEVTEAKLHVARQLRELIKSHGMRIACTQPLRDTEGNLDPIERQAAMHRVTARFPFMRAFDTNLVFMCSSMRQDDGKTSTADFQTVVRVLAELGDLAAEFSRKDGGKLLRIGYEPLSWARRNTWASAWEVVRAVDRENVGIILDTFNILAVEFADPYSTIGEGSMLYASRAQSLRVLGKSTASMAATIKPEKLFFVQIADAERMAGRGFKPAEDQTVPRLLPWSRSYRLFPEEQSRGGYMPVDM
;
A
#
# COMPACT_ATOMS: atom_id res chain seq x y z
N MET A 1 15.14 -5.27 21.85
CA MET A 1 14.78 -4.28 22.90
C MET A 1 13.26 -4.26 23.00
N PRO A 2 12.64 -4.11 24.17
CA PRO A 2 11.17 -4.00 24.23
C PRO A 2 10.72 -2.72 23.50
N HIS A 3 9.88 -2.88 22.47
CA HIS A 3 9.53 -1.85 21.47
C HIS A 3 8.70 -0.66 22.00
N HIS A 4 8.29 -0.67 23.27
CA HIS A 4 7.48 0.39 23.89
C HIS A 4 8.19 1.76 24.02
N SER A 5 9.38 1.95 23.45
CA SER A 5 10.09 3.23 23.38
C SER A 5 10.00 3.93 22.02
N LEU A 6 9.38 3.32 21.00
CA LEU A 6 9.22 3.97 19.69
C LEU A 6 8.05 4.97 19.75
N PRO A 7 8.22 6.21 19.23
CA PRO A 7 7.14 7.19 19.20
C PRO A 7 6.00 6.81 18.24
N ASN A 8 6.26 5.90 17.29
CA ASN A 8 5.30 5.40 16.32
C ASN A 8 5.07 3.91 16.52
N GLN A 9 3.84 3.45 16.25
CA GLN A 9 3.48 2.03 16.29
C GLN A 9 4.21 1.25 15.21
N LEU A 10 4.79 0.12 15.59
CA LEU A 10 5.48 -0.78 14.66
C LEU A 10 4.46 -1.70 13.99
N GLY A 11 4.41 -1.68 12.66
CA GLY A 11 3.48 -2.48 11.87
C GLY A 11 4.16 -3.53 11.00
N ILE A 12 3.40 -4.56 10.66
CA ILE A 12 3.80 -5.57 9.67
C ILE A 12 2.65 -5.89 8.72
N ALA A 13 2.95 -6.04 7.44
CA ALA A 13 1.94 -6.45 6.47
C ALA A 13 1.61 -7.94 6.60
N THR A 14 0.34 -8.32 6.47
CA THR A 14 -0.03 -9.75 6.54
C THR A 14 0.66 -10.57 5.46
N LEU A 15 0.92 -9.98 4.28
CA LEU A 15 1.67 -10.60 3.19
C LEU A 15 3.16 -10.84 3.53
N SER A 16 3.72 -10.07 4.46
CA SER A 16 5.12 -10.19 4.90
C SER A 16 5.30 -11.29 5.97
N LEU A 17 4.19 -11.81 6.52
CA LEU A 17 4.19 -12.88 7.52
C LEU A 17 4.09 -14.28 6.88
N GLY A 18 4.31 -14.38 5.57
CA GLY A 18 4.16 -15.61 4.78
C GLY A 18 2.82 -15.68 4.04
N HIS A 19 2.70 -16.64 3.12
CA HIS A 19 1.57 -16.72 2.19
C HIS A 19 0.39 -17.51 2.77
N CYS A 20 -0.85 -17.05 2.54
CA CYS A 20 -2.08 -17.67 3.07
C CYS A 20 -2.28 -19.15 2.66
N THR A 21 -1.74 -19.57 1.51
CA THR A 21 -1.80 -20.98 1.07
C THR A 21 -0.88 -21.92 1.85
N LYS A 22 0.01 -21.37 2.68
CA LYS A 22 0.99 -22.12 3.49
C LYS A 22 0.78 -21.92 4.98
N HIS A 23 0.35 -20.73 5.39
CA HIS A 23 0.22 -20.36 6.79
C HIS A 23 -1.13 -19.69 7.04
N LYS A 24 -1.89 -20.22 8.00
CA LYS A 24 -3.17 -19.63 8.43
C LYS A 24 -2.95 -18.23 9.00
N LEU A 25 -3.94 -17.35 8.83
CA LEU A 25 -3.81 -15.96 9.28
C LEU A 25 -3.65 -15.86 10.81
N GLN A 26 -4.32 -16.73 11.57
CA GLN A 26 -4.24 -16.73 13.04
C GLN A 26 -2.82 -17.06 13.53
N ASP A 27 -2.14 -18.03 12.91
CA ASP A 27 -0.75 -18.38 13.25
C ASP A 27 0.22 -17.24 12.93
N ARG A 28 -0.01 -16.55 11.80
CA ARG A 28 0.77 -15.38 11.40
C ARG A 28 0.57 -14.19 12.34
N ILE A 29 -0.67 -13.92 12.78
CA ILE A 29 -0.97 -12.90 13.79
C ILE A 29 -0.24 -13.20 15.11
N ARG A 30 -0.28 -14.45 15.58
CA ARG A 30 0.46 -14.85 16.79
C ARG A 30 1.96 -14.61 16.62
N ALA A 31 2.55 -15.00 15.49
CA ALA A 31 3.97 -14.77 15.22
C ALA A 31 4.32 -13.27 15.21
N ALA A 32 3.44 -12.41 14.67
CA ALA A 32 3.63 -10.96 14.70
C ALA A 32 3.57 -10.41 16.14
N ALA A 33 2.64 -10.90 16.95
CA ALA A 33 2.52 -10.52 18.35
C ALA A 33 3.75 -10.96 19.17
N ASP A 34 4.23 -12.19 18.96
CA ASP A 34 5.45 -12.71 19.60
C ASP A 34 6.69 -11.88 19.20
N ALA A 35 6.70 -11.36 17.97
CA ALA A 35 7.70 -10.42 17.47
C ALA A 35 7.48 -8.95 17.91
N SER A 36 6.49 -8.70 18.79
CA SER A 36 6.18 -7.38 19.36
C SER A 36 5.76 -6.31 18.35
N PHE A 37 5.07 -6.70 17.27
CA PHE A 37 4.38 -5.76 16.40
C PHE A 37 3.11 -5.22 17.09
N ASP A 38 2.80 -3.93 16.90
CA ASP A 38 1.61 -3.28 17.44
C ASP A 38 0.41 -3.41 16.52
N VAL A 39 0.67 -3.45 15.20
CA VAL A 39 -0.39 -3.40 14.19
C VAL A 39 -0.11 -4.32 13.01
N ILE A 40 -1.17 -4.78 12.35
CA ILE A 40 -1.09 -5.38 11.02
C ILE A 40 -1.70 -4.46 9.97
N ASP A 41 -1.13 -4.38 8.78
CA ASP A 41 -1.88 -3.94 7.60
C ASP A 41 -2.49 -5.17 6.90
N LEU A 42 -3.82 -5.15 6.72
CA LEU A 42 -4.56 -6.33 6.27
C LEU A 42 -4.66 -6.36 4.74
N PHE A 43 -4.03 -7.37 4.13
CA PHE A 43 -4.07 -7.58 2.69
C PHE A 43 -5.35 -8.32 2.23
N ASP A 44 -5.90 -7.93 1.09
CA ASP A 44 -7.13 -8.48 0.50
C ASP A 44 -7.10 -10.00 0.35
N GLU A 45 -5.97 -10.54 -0.13
CA GLU A 45 -5.77 -11.97 -0.32
C GLU A 45 -5.82 -12.75 1.00
N ASP A 46 -5.36 -12.14 2.09
CA ASP A 46 -5.39 -12.73 3.43
C ASP A 46 -6.79 -12.65 4.05
N TRP A 47 -7.51 -11.55 3.81
CA TRP A 47 -8.91 -11.42 4.22
C TRP A 47 -9.81 -12.43 3.50
N ALA A 48 -9.65 -12.58 2.18
CA ALA A 48 -10.38 -13.57 1.39
C ALA A 48 -10.10 -15.01 1.86
N ALA A 49 -8.84 -15.36 2.10
CA ALA A 49 -8.48 -16.66 2.64
C ALA A 49 -9.09 -16.91 4.03
N TYR A 50 -9.08 -15.90 4.90
CA TYR A 50 -9.68 -16.00 6.22
C TYR A 50 -11.21 -16.20 6.16
N LEU A 51 -11.91 -15.54 5.23
CA LEU A 51 -13.34 -15.79 4.99
C LEU A 51 -13.61 -17.23 4.56
N ALA A 52 -12.82 -17.75 3.61
CA ALA A 52 -12.96 -19.12 3.13
C ALA A 52 -12.71 -20.15 4.24
N GLU A 53 -11.70 -19.92 5.09
CA GLU A 53 -11.44 -20.76 6.28
C GLU A 53 -12.60 -20.77 7.28
N ASN A 54 -13.40 -19.70 7.32
CA ASN A 54 -14.60 -19.59 8.15
C ASN A 54 -15.89 -20.02 7.41
N GLY A 55 -15.75 -20.71 6.27
CA GLY A 55 -16.87 -21.30 5.54
C GLY A 55 -17.74 -20.29 4.76
N LEU A 56 -17.21 -19.11 4.45
CA LEU A 56 -17.90 -18.08 3.69
C LEU A 56 -17.36 -17.98 2.26
N ASP A 57 -18.22 -17.57 1.33
CA ASP A 57 -17.77 -17.20 -0.02
C ASP A 57 -16.77 -16.03 0.05
N SER A 58 -15.66 -16.19 -0.65
CA SER A 58 -14.55 -15.23 -0.71
C SER A 58 -14.35 -14.66 -2.12
N THR A 59 -15.29 -14.88 -3.04
CA THR A 59 -15.19 -14.38 -4.42
C THR A 59 -15.20 -12.85 -4.45
N ASP A 60 -16.12 -12.24 -3.70
CA ASP A 60 -16.06 -10.83 -3.33
C ASP A 60 -15.91 -10.71 -1.80
N PRO A 61 -14.68 -10.57 -1.28
CA PRO A 61 -14.45 -10.53 0.17
C PRO A 61 -15.00 -9.25 0.82
N TRP A 62 -15.35 -8.22 0.03
CA TRP A 62 -15.83 -6.92 0.51
C TRP A 62 -17.34 -6.72 0.30
N GLU A 63 -18.05 -7.73 -0.21
CA GLU A 63 -19.51 -7.73 -0.23
C GLU A 63 -20.06 -7.65 1.21
N VAL A 64 -20.89 -6.64 1.47
CA VAL A 64 -21.41 -6.37 2.81
C VAL A 64 -22.55 -7.34 3.14
N THR A 65 -22.23 -8.36 3.95
CA THR A 65 -23.21 -9.27 4.56
C THR A 65 -22.98 -9.37 6.05
N GLU A 66 -24.02 -9.64 6.85
CA GLU A 66 -23.84 -9.79 8.31
C GLU A 66 -22.92 -10.96 8.66
N ALA A 67 -22.89 -12.03 7.87
CA ALA A 67 -21.96 -13.14 8.08
C ALA A 67 -20.49 -12.69 7.93
N LYS A 68 -20.16 -11.98 6.85
CA LYS A 68 -18.81 -11.45 6.62
C LYS A 68 -18.43 -10.39 7.67
N LEU A 69 -19.37 -9.50 8.04
CA LEU A 69 -19.16 -8.52 9.11
C LEU A 69 -18.96 -9.16 10.49
N HIS A 70 -19.67 -10.25 10.78
CA HIS A 70 -19.46 -11.02 12.01
C HIS A 70 -18.06 -11.60 12.07
N VAL A 71 -17.60 -12.26 11.01
CA VAL A 71 -16.23 -12.80 10.91
C VAL A 71 -15.18 -11.68 11.01
N ALA A 72 -15.45 -10.51 10.44
CA ALA A 72 -14.56 -9.35 10.58
C ALA A 72 -14.44 -8.87 12.03
N ARG A 73 -15.55 -8.81 12.79
CA ARG A 73 -15.54 -8.49 14.23
C ARG A 73 -14.77 -9.56 15.02
N GLN A 74 -14.91 -10.85 14.68
CA GLN A 74 -14.15 -11.93 15.32
C GLN A 74 -12.64 -11.80 15.06
N LEU A 75 -12.24 -11.48 13.83
CA LEU A 75 -10.84 -11.23 13.49
C LEU A 75 -10.28 -10.05 14.30
N ARG A 76 -11.04 -8.96 14.45
CA ARG A 76 -10.67 -7.84 15.32
C ARG A 76 -10.45 -8.29 16.76
N GLU A 77 -11.38 -9.03 17.36
CA GLU A 77 -11.23 -9.49 18.74
C GLU A 77 -10.03 -10.42 18.92
N LEU A 78 -9.75 -11.30 17.94
CA LEU A 78 -8.56 -12.14 17.93
C LEU A 78 -7.27 -11.29 17.96
N ILE A 79 -7.14 -10.34 17.04
CA ILE A 79 -5.95 -9.47 16.96
C ILE A 79 -5.80 -8.64 18.25
N LYS A 80 -6.91 -8.12 18.78
CA LYS A 80 -6.94 -7.37 20.04
C LYS A 80 -6.54 -8.22 21.25
N SER A 81 -6.88 -9.51 21.26
CA SER A 81 -6.48 -10.44 22.32
C SER A 81 -4.95 -10.65 22.39
N HIS A 82 -4.26 -10.39 21.29
CA HIS A 82 -2.79 -10.36 21.19
C HIS A 82 -2.19 -8.97 21.48
N GLY A 83 -3.00 -7.99 21.89
CA GLY A 83 -2.54 -6.62 22.13
C GLY A 83 -2.29 -5.80 20.86
N MET A 84 -2.70 -6.31 19.69
CA MET A 84 -2.49 -5.67 18.39
C MET A 84 -3.78 -4.99 17.88
N ARG A 85 -3.69 -4.30 16.74
CA ARG A 85 -4.86 -3.80 15.98
C ARG A 85 -4.65 -3.87 14.47
N ILE A 86 -5.73 -3.74 13.70
CA ILE A 86 -5.65 -3.56 12.24
C ILE A 86 -5.37 -2.08 11.95
N ALA A 87 -4.29 -1.81 11.23
CA ALA A 87 -3.84 -0.45 10.90
C ALA A 87 -4.63 0.11 9.71
N CYS A 88 -4.79 -0.69 8.66
CA CYS A 88 -5.52 -0.36 7.46
C CYS A 88 -5.99 -1.64 6.73
N THR A 89 -6.81 -1.44 5.71
CA THR A 89 -7.10 -2.48 4.70
C THR A 89 -6.48 -2.08 3.38
N GLN A 90 -5.93 -3.06 2.66
CA GLN A 90 -5.29 -2.80 1.37
C GLN A 90 -5.23 -4.06 0.51
N PRO A 91 -4.98 -3.93 -0.79
CA PRO A 91 -4.93 -2.68 -1.56
C PRO A 91 -6.15 -2.51 -2.47
N LEU A 92 -6.67 -1.28 -2.57
CA LEU A 92 -7.54 -0.90 -3.67
C LEU A 92 -6.69 -0.54 -4.89
N ARG A 93 -7.09 -1.02 -6.07
CA ARG A 93 -6.40 -0.78 -7.34
C ARG A 93 -7.38 -0.35 -8.42
N ASP A 94 -6.86 0.38 -9.40
CA ASP A 94 -7.57 0.82 -10.60
C ASP A 94 -8.89 1.53 -10.27
N THR A 95 -8.85 2.36 -9.23
CA THR A 95 -10.03 3.08 -8.74
C THR A 95 -10.24 4.37 -9.51
N GLU A 96 -9.18 5.14 -9.73
CA GLU A 96 -9.24 6.39 -10.47
C GLU A 96 -9.07 6.22 -11.99
N GLY A 97 -9.50 7.25 -12.73
CA GLY A 97 -9.24 7.37 -14.16
C GLY A 97 -10.10 6.46 -15.04
N ASN A 98 -11.18 5.85 -14.53
CA ASN A 98 -12.14 5.08 -15.33
C ASN A 98 -13.07 6.04 -16.11
N LEU A 99 -13.13 5.91 -17.44
CA LEU A 99 -13.94 6.77 -18.33
C LEU A 99 -15.35 6.24 -18.55
N ASP A 100 -15.53 4.91 -18.52
CA ASP A 100 -16.86 4.29 -18.56
C ASP A 100 -17.61 4.56 -17.23
N PRO A 101 -18.81 5.15 -17.26
CA PRO A 101 -19.60 5.41 -16.05
C PRO A 101 -19.89 4.16 -15.21
N ILE A 102 -20.09 3.00 -15.82
CA ILE A 102 -20.36 1.73 -15.14
C ILE A 102 -19.10 1.24 -14.42
N GLU A 103 -17.94 1.24 -15.11
CA GLU A 103 -16.66 0.87 -14.48
C GLU A 103 -16.31 1.83 -13.36
N ARG A 104 -16.52 3.14 -13.56
CA ARG A 104 -16.31 4.15 -12.54
C ARG A 104 -17.21 3.90 -11.34
N GLN A 105 -18.50 3.64 -11.53
CA GLN A 105 -19.41 3.35 -10.42
C GLN A 105 -18.99 2.09 -9.66
N ALA A 106 -18.60 1.02 -10.36
CA ALA A 106 -18.10 -0.20 -9.75
C ALA A 106 -16.81 0.06 -8.94
N ALA A 107 -15.89 0.87 -9.47
CA ALA A 107 -14.67 1.28 -8.76
C ALA A 107 -14.97 2.05 -7.47
N MET A 108 -15.90 3.03 -7.52
CA MET A 108 -16.34 3.77 -6.34
C MET A 108 -17.00 2.84 -5.31
N HIS A 109 -17.84 1.90 -5.77
CA HIS A 109 -18.47 0.89 -4.92
C HIS A 109 -17.45 -0.01 -4.22
N ARG A 110 -16.40 -0.46 -4.91
CA ARG A 110 -15.33 -1.27 -4.28
C ARG A 110 -14.67 -0.54 -3.10
N VAL A 111 -14.58 0.78 -3.15
CA VAL A 111 -14.04 1.57 -2.02
C VAL A 111 -15.06 1.66 -0.90
N THR A 112 -16.30 2.08 -1.21
CA THR A 112 -17.32 2.33 -0.18
C THR A 112 -17.82 1.04 0.49
N ALA A 113 -17.77 -0.09 -0.21
CA ALA A 113 -18.06 -1.41 0.34
C ALA A 113 -17.14 -1.79 1.51
N ARG A 114 -15.93 -1.20 1.59
CA ARG A 114 -15.03 -1.42 2.73
C ARG A 114 -15.47 -0.68 3.99
N PHE A 115 -16.25 0.39 3.90
CA PHE A 115 -16.52 1.26 5.06
C PHE A 115 -17.17 0.51 6.25
N PRO A 116 -18.18 -0.36 6.05
CA PRO A 116 -18.72 -1.19 7.13
C PRO A 116 -17.68 -2.17 7.72
N PHE A 117 -16.83 -2.75 6.87
CA PHE A 117 -15.75 -3.63 7.33
C PHE A 117 -14.69 -2.88 8.12
N MET A 118 -14.34 -1.66 7.74
CA MET A 118 -13.42 -0.81 8.50
C MET A 118 -13.93 -0.59 9.93
N ARG A 119 -15.26 -0.44 10.13
CA ARG A 119 -15.87 -0.43 11.47
C ARG A 119 -15.78 -1.77 12.18
N ALA A 120 -16.09 -2.87 11.48
CA ALA A 120 -15.98 -4.20 12.04
C ALA A 120 -14.55 -4.52 12.52
N PHE A 121 -13.55 -4.08 11.76
CA PHE A 121 -12.12 -4.20 12.06
C PHE A 121 -11.58 -3.19 13.08
N ASP A 122 -12.35 -2.12 13.42
CA ASP A 122 -11.88 -0.94 14.15
C ASP A 122 -10.62 -0.29 13.54
N THR A 123 -10.64 -0.13 12.21
CA THR A 123 -9.69 0.69 11.47
C THR A 123 -10.40 1.86 10.80
N ASN A 124 -9.65 2.88 10.41
CA ASN A 124 -10.17 4.03 9.69
C ASN A 124 -9.35 4.38 8.44
N LEU A 125 -8.43 3.52 8.00
CA LEU A 125 -7.59 3.78 6.83
C LEU A 125 -7.71 2.68 5.78
N VAL A 126 -7.88 3.07 4.53
CA VAL A 126 -7.80 2.18 3.37
C VAL A 126 -6.76 2.72 2.40
N PHE A 127 -5.93 1.83 1.84
CA PHE A 127 -4.96 2.21 0.82
C PHE A 127 -5.58 2.07 -0.56
N MET A 128 -5.36 3.08 -1.37
CA MET A 128 -5.70 3.13 -2.78
C MET A 128 -4.43 3.40 -3.56
N CYS A 129 -3.97 2.40 -4.28
CA CYS A 129 -2.82 2.52 -5.15
C CYS A 129 -3.18 3.34 -6.39
N SER A 130 -2.20 4.10 -6.88
CA SER A 130 -2.31 4.74 -8.18
C SER A 130 -2.61 3.71 -9.28
N SER A 131 -3.51 4.08 -10.19
CA SER A 131 -3.96 3.22 -11.29
C SER A 131 -2.78 2.72 -12.13
N MET A 132 -2.85 1.46 -12.53
CA MET A 132 -1.85 0.81 -13.39
C MET A 132 -2.34 0.68 -14.84
N ARG A 133 -3.61 0.99 -15.11
CA ARG A 133 -4.20 0.92 -16.45
C ARG A 133 -3.41 1.78 -17.43
N GLN A 134 -3.46 1.51 -18.73
CA GLN A 134 -2.88 2.41 -19.75
C GLN A 134 -3.83 3.56 -20.09
N ASP A 135 -3.32 4.77 -20.24
CA ASP A 135 -4.13 5.92 -20.68
C ASP A 135 -4.34 5.79 -22.18
N ASP A 136 -5.51 5.29 -22.55
CA ASP A 136 -5.91 5.08 -23.95
C ASP A 136 -6.88 6.16 -24.43
N GLY A 137 -7.26 7.10 -23.56
CA GLY A 137 -8.27 8.13 -23.82
C GLY A 137 -9.68 7.59 -24.11
N LYS A 138 -9.92 6.29 -23.92
CA LYS A 138 -11.18 5.61 -24.28
C LYS A 138 -11.82 4.93 -23.08
N THR A 139 -11.07 4.05 -22.42
CA THR A 139 -11.51 3.31 -21.23
C THR A 139 -10.90 3.91 -19.97
N SER A 140 -9.71 4.50 -20.07
CA SER A 140 -9.04 5.09 -18.93
C SER A 140 -8.22 6.34 -19.26
N THR A 141 -8.11 7.27 -18.30
CA THR A 141 -7.35 8.52 -18.41
C THR A 141 -6.48 8.79 -17.18
N ALA A 142 -5.29 9.35 -17.40
CA ALA A 142 -4.37 9.82 -16.36
C ALA A 142 -4.56 11.31 -16.02
N ASP A 143 -5.56 11.95 -16.64
CA ASP A 143 -5.86 13.37 -16.48
C ASP A 143 -5.90 13.77 -15.00
N PHE A 144 -5.09 14.78 -14.66
CA PHE A 144 -4.86 15.20 -13.29
C PHE A 144 -6.15 15.62 -12.59
N GLN A 145 -6.99 16.41 -13.25
CA GLN A 145 -8.23 16.92 -12.65
C GLN A 145 -9.25 15.80 -12.45
N THR A 146 -9.26 14.81 -13.34
CA THR A 146 -10.10 13.63 -13.19
C THR A 146 -9.69 12.78 -11.99
N VAL A 147 -8.41 12.54 -11.80
CA VAL A 147 -7.91 11.83 -10.61
C VAL A 147 -8.24 12.61 -9.33
N VAL A 148 -7.96 13.92 -9.28
CA VAL A 148 -8.28 14.78 -8.13
C VAL A 148 -9.76 14.71 -7.77
N ARG A 149 -10.66 14.80 -8.76
CA ARG A 149 -12.11 14.73 -8.52
C ARG A 149 -12.55 13.39 -7.94
N VAL A 150 -12.01 12.27 -8.44
CA VAL A 150 -12.32 10.93 -7.91
C VAL A 150 -11.89 10.80 -6.44
N LEU A 151 -10.66 11.21 -6.11
CA LEU A 151 -10.18 11.14 -4.72
C LEU A 151 -10.96 12.07 -3.79
N ALA A 152 -11.32 13.27 -4.25
CA ALA A 152 -12.15 14.20 -3.48
C ALA A 152 -13.53 13.60 -3.18
N GLU A 153 -14.17 12.98 -4.18
CA GLU A 153 -15.47 12.32 -4.00
C GLU A 153 -15.38 11.12 -3.05
N LEU A 154 -14.32 10.32 -3.12
CA LEU A 154 -14.08 9.24 -2.16
C LEU A 154 -13.88 9.77 -0.73
N GLY A 155 -13.16 10.88 -0.57
CA GLY A 155 -13.01 11.58 0.70
C GLY A 155 -14.36 12.05 1.24
N ASP A 156 -15.18 12.66 0.40
CA ASP A 156 -16.50 13.17 0.78
C ASP A 156 -17.46 12.03 1.19
N LEU A 157 -17.46 10.91 0.45
CA LEU A 157 -18.23 9.72 0.79
C LEU A 157 -17.78 9.09 2.12
N ALA A 158 -16.47 9.02 2.36
CA ALA A 158 -15.91 8.50 3.61
C ALA A 158 -16.26 9.38 4.82
N ALA A 159 -16.26 10.71 4.63
CA ALA A 159 -16.68 11.67 5.65
C ALA A 159 -18.19 11.60 5.90
N GLU A 160 -19.01 11.47 4.85
CA GLU A 160 -20.45 11.29 4.98
C GLU A 160 -20.80 10.02 5.76
N PHE A 161 -20.18 8.88 5.41
CA PHE A 161 -20.36 7.63 6.12
C PHE A 161 -20.04 7.78 7.62
N SER A 162 -18.90 8.40 7.92
CA SER A 162 -18.45 8.62 9.31
C SER A 162 -19.39 9.52 10.11
N ARG A 163 -20.00 10.51 9.46
CA ARG A 163 -20.95 11.42 10.09
C ARG A 163 -22.28 10.72 10.37
N LYS A 164 -22.73 9.85 9.46
CA LYS A 164 -23.98 9.09 9.59
C LYS A 164 -23.91 8.06 10.72
N ASP A 165 -22.76 7.40 10.90
CA ASP A 165 -22.60 6.38 11.92
C ASP A 165 -21.99 6.88 13.25
N GLY A 166 -21.53 8.13 13.29
CA GLY A 166 -20.88 8.74 14.46
C GLY A 166 -19.49 8.15 14.78
N GLY A 167 -18.90 7.39 13.87
CA GLY A 167 -17.61 6.75 14.03
C GLY A 167 -16.41 7.66 13.71
N LYS A 168 -15.21 7.14 13.92
CA LYS A 168 -13.95 7.82 13.54
C LYS A 168 -13.96 8.17 12.05
N LEU A 169 -13.44 9.34 11.70
CA LEU A 169 -13.32 9.77 10.30
C LEU A 169 -12.53 8.72 9.49
N LEU A 170 -13.19 8.15 8.49
CA LEU A 170 -12.61 7.25 7.51
C LEU A 170 -11.69 8.04 6.56
N ARG A 171 -10.51 7.46 6.29
CA ARG A 171 -9.39 8.07 5.57
C ARG A 171 -9.05 7.24 4.34
N ILE A 172 -8.77 7.93 3.24
CA ILE A 172 -8.28 7.37 1.99
C ILE A 172 -6.81 7.71 1.85
N GLY A 173 -5.95 6.70 1.83
CA GLY A 173 -4.51 6.85 1.59
C GLY A 173 -4.17 6.58 0.13
N TYR A 174 -3.58 7.55 -0.57
CA TYR A 174 -3.14 7.39 -1.96
C TYR A 174 -1.67 6.94 -2.02
N GLU A 175 -1.40 5.84 -2.71
CA GLU A 175 -0.08 5.20 -2.76
C GLU A 175 0.48 5.15 -4.20
N PRO A 176 1.64 5.77 -4.48
CA PRO A 176 2.32 5.63 -5.76
C PRO A 176 3.15 4.34 -5.82
N LEU A 177 2.60 3.27 -6.43
CA LEU A 177 3.41 2.07 -6.72
C LEU A 177 4.47 2.39 -7.79
N SER A 178 5.64 1.77 -7.73
CA SER A 178 6.73 2.04 -8.69
C SER A 178 6.39 1.73 -10.15
N TRP A 179 5.35 0.92 -10.37
CA TRP A 179 4.83 0.55 -11.68
C TRP A 179 3.41 1.10 -11.98
N ALA A 180 2.89 2.00 -11.14
CA ALA A 180 1.66 2.71 -11.43
C ALA A 180 1.87 3.89 -12.38
N ARG A 181 0.79 4.54 -12.82
CA ARG A 181 0.87 5.77 -13.63
C ARG A 181 1.50 6.93 -12.88
N ARG A 182 1.09 7.16 -11.63
CA ARG A 182 1.74 8.12 -10.72
C ARG A 182 2.62 7.31 -9.79
N ASN A 183 3.88 7.17 -10.18
CA ASN A 183 4.84 6.29 -9.52
C ASN A 183 5.91 7.03 -8.70
N THR A 184 5.85 8.36 -8.64
CA THR A 184 6.72 9.16 -7.76
C THR A 184 5.91 9.69 -6.58
N TRP A 185 6.56 9.85 -5.43
CA TRP A 185 5.94 10.52 -4.27
C TRP A 185 5.45 11.92 -4.65
N ALA A 186 6.19 12.64 -5.49
CA ALA A 186 5.87 14.00 -5.91
C ALA A 186 4.57 14.05 -6.73
N SER A 187 4.42 13.15 -7.73
CA SER A 187 3.22 13.10 -8.57
C SER A 187 1.96 12.66 -7.82
N ALA A 188 2.09 11.80 -6.81
CA ALA A 188 0.99 11.45 -5.90
C ALA A 188 0.68 12.60 -4.93
N TRP A 189 1.70 13.27 -4.41
CA TRP A 189 1.53 14.42 -3.51
C TRP A 189 0.82 15.58 -4.20
N GLU A 190 1.12 15.87 -5.47
CA GLU A 190 0.42 16.89 -6.24
C GLU A 190 -1.09 16.66 -6.28
N VAL A 191 -1.52 15.41 -6.46
CA VAL A 191 -2.94 15.02 -6.42
C VAL A 191 -3.50 15.21 -5.01
N VAL A 192 -2.87 14.61 -3.99
CA VAL A 192 -3.35 14.68 -2.59
C VAL A 192 -3.47 16.13 -2.11
N ARG A 193 -2.53 16.99 -2.50
CA ARG A 193 -2.56 18.42 -2.20
C ARG A 193 -3.73 19.11 -2.90
N ALA A 194 -4.00 18.80 -4.15
CA ALA A 194 -5.09 19.41 -4.92
C ALA A 194 -6.49 18.93 -4.52
N VAL A 195 -6.60 17.71 -3.96
CA VAL A 195 -7.86 17.17 -3.42
C VAL A 195 -8.39 17.99 -2.24
N ASP A 196 -7.49 18.57 -1.43
CA ASP A 196 -7.82 19.47 -0.33
C ASP A 196 -8.90 18.95 0.66
N ARG A 197 -8.87 17.64 0.97
CA ARG A 197 -9.70 17.00 2.01
C ARG A 197 -8.88 16.45 3.16
N GLU A 198 -9.22 16.77 4.40
CA GLU A 198 -8.45 16.34 5.58
C GLU A 198 -8.28 14.81 5.70
N ASN A 199 -9.25 14.05 5.19
CA ASN A 199 -9.27 12.60 5.22
C ASN A 199 -8.74 11.94 3.94
N VAL A 200 -8.12 12.70 3.05
CA VAL A 200 -7.34 12.19 1.92
C VAL A 200 -5.88 12.55 2.12
N GLY A 201 -5.02 11.54 2.13
CA GLY A 201 -3.60 11.65 2.45
C GLY A 201 -2.74 10.76 1.57
N ILE A 202 -1.42 10.86 1.77
CA ILE A 202 -0.41 10.10 1.03
C ILE A 202 0.11 8.93 1.88
N ILE A 203 0.40 7.83 1.20
CA ILE A 203 1.10 6.65 1.71
C ILE A 203 2.47 6.62 1.05
N LEU A 204 3.52 6.42 1.85
CA LEU A 204 4.88 6.29 1.34
C LEU A 204 5.37 4.86 1.57
N ASP A 205 5.84 4.20 0.51
CA ASP A 205 6.53 2.91 0.59
C ASP A 205 7.95 3.12 0.04
N THR A 206 8.97 2.86 0.87
CA THR A 206 10.37 3.07 0.48
C THR A 206 10.79 2.19 -0.69
N PHE A 207 10.29 0.96 -0.82
CA PHE A 207 10.57 0.15 -2.01
C PHE A 207 10.05 0.86 -3.26
N ASN A 208 8.81 1.35 -3.22
CA ASN A 208 8.21 1.98 -4.40
C ASN A 208 8.94 3.27 -4.78
N ILE A 209 9.32 4.10 -3.81
CA ILE A 209 10.11 5.32 -4.06
C ILE A 209 11.49 4.97 -4.61
N LEU A 210 12.22 4.06 -3.95
CA LEU A 210 13.60 3.74 -4.31
C LEU A 210 13.70 2.99 -5.65
N ALA A 211 12.70 2.18 -6.00
CA ALA A 211 12.63 1.51 -7.30
C ALA A 211 12.37 2.48 -8.48
N VAL A 212 12.03 3.74 -8.21
CA VAL A 212 11.86 4.79 -9.23
C VAL A 212 12.99 5.82 -9.18
N GLU A 213 13.56 6.08 -8.00
CA GLU A 213 14.49 7.21 -7.80
C GLU A 213 15.94 6.79 -7.50
N PHE A 214 16.19 5.52 -7.19
CA PHE A 214 17.53 5.04 -6.82
C PHE A 214 17.98 3.81 -7.62
N ALA A 215 17.12 2.80 -7.70
CA ALA A 215 17.44 1.45 -8.13
C ALA A 215 16.69 1.05 -9.41
N ASP A 216 17.32 0.17 -10.18
CA ASP A 216 16.69 -0.53 -11.30
C ASP A 216 17.27 -1.94 -11.42
N PRO A 217 16.48 -3.00 -11.19
CA PRO A 217 16.98 -4.37 -11.16
C PRO A 217 17.46 -4.90 -12.52
N TYR A 218 17.17 -4.19 -13.61
CA TYR A 218 17.59 -4.56 -14.98
C TYR A 218 18.70 -3.66 -15.53
N SER A 219 19.12 -2.64 -14.77
CA SER A 219 20.13 -1.68 -15.20
C SER A 219 21.53 -2.30 -15.18
N THR A 220 22.32 -2.01 -16.21
CA THR A 220 23.77 -2.29 -16.24
C THR A 220 24.59 -1.10 -15.74
N ILE A 221 23.95 0.00 -15.34
CA ILE A 221 24.60 1.24 -14.90
C ILE A 221 25.07 1.11 -13.44
N GLY A 222 26.23 1.71 -13.16
CA GLY A 222 26.87 1.69 -11.84
C GLY A 222 27.35 0.29 -11.48
N GLU A 223 26.99 -0.19 -10.30
CA GLU A 223 27.26 -1.57 -9.85
C GLU A 223 26.17 -2.57 -10.33
N GLY A 224 25.53 -2.30 -11.47
CA GLY A 224 24.60 -3.22 -12.14
C GLY A 224 23.20 -3.32 -11.55
N SER A 225 22.71 -2.29 -10.85
CA SER A 225 21.31 -2.21 -10.39
C SER A 225 20.87 -0.76 -10.04
N MET A 226 21.54 0.27 -10.58
CA MET A 226 21.30 1.67 -10.21
C MET A 226 20.81 2.50 -11.40
N LEU A 227 20.12 3.60 -11.11
CA LEU A 227 19.69 4.57 -12.11
C LEU A 227 20.79 5.56 -12.53
N TYR A 228 21.79 5.77 -11.67
CA TYR A 228 22.89 6.71 -11.89
C TYR A 228 24.25 6.00 -11.90
N ALA A 229 25.22 6.64 -12.54
CA ALA A 229 26.54 6.06 -12.81
C ALA A 229 27.36 5.70 -11.55
N SER A 230 27.05 6.30 -10.40
CA SER A 230 27.72 6.00 -9.14
C SER A 230 26.77 6.09 -7.96
N ARG A 231 27.03 5.31 -6.90
CA ARG A 231 26.27 5.38 -5.64
C ARG A 231 26.26 6.80 -5.07
N ALA A 232 27.40 7.49 -5.08
CA ALA A 232 27.49 8.87 -4.60
C ALA A 232 26.57 9.83 -5.38
N GLN A 233 26.42 9.64 -6.69
CA GLN A 233 25.46 10.41 -7.48
C GLN A 233 24.02 10.05 -7.12
N SER A 234 23.70 8.76 -7.01
CA SER A 234 22.37 8.30 -6.63
C SER A 234 21.93 8.87 -5.27
N LEU A 235 22.81 8.81 -4.26
CA LEU A 235 22.53 9.35 -2.93
C LEU A 235 22.34 10.88 -2.94
N ARG A 236 23.09 11.61 -3.78
CA ARG A 236 22.88 13.06 -3.92
C ARG A 236 21.54 13.39 -4.56
N VAL A 237 21.10 12.64 -5.57
CA VAL A 237 19.82 12.88 -6.22
C VAL A 237 18.67 12.51 -5.29
N LEU A 238 18.73 11.30 -4.70
CA LEU A 238 17.75 10.85 -3.72
C LEU A 238 17.67 11.81 -2.52
N GLY A 239 18.81 12.23 -1.95
CA GLY A 239 18.82 13.16 -0.83
C GLY A 239 18.15 14.51 -1.13
N LYS A 240 18.28 15.03 -2.36
CA LYS A 240 17.52 16.22 -2.79
C LYS A 240 16.02 15.95 -2.89
N SER A 241 15.64 14.78 -3.40
CA SER A 241 14.25 14.34 -3.50
C SER A 241 13.62 14.18 -2.11
N THR A 242 14.26 13.44 -1.20
CA THR A 242 13.79 13.24 0.18
C THR A 242 13.73 14.54 0.96
N ALA A 243 14.70 15.46 0.79
CA ALA A 243 14.64 16.78 1.40
C ALA A 243 13.45 17.60 0.89
N SER A 244 13.17 17.55 -0.41
CA SER A 244 11.98 18.17 -1.00
C SER A 244 10.68 17.54 -0.47
N MET A 245 10.65 16.22 -0.35
CA MET A 245 9.52 15.47 0.22
C MET A 245 9.22 15.92 1.64
N ALA A 246 10.23 15.94 2.51
CA ALA A 246 10.11 16.38 3.90
C ALA A 246 9.69 17.86 4.03
N ALA A 247 10.14 18.72 3.11
CA ALA A 247 9.80 20.14 3.12
C ALA A 247 8.39 20.44 2.57
N THR A 248 7.79 19.53 1.80
CA THR A 248 6.55 19.80 1.06
C THR A 248 5.34 18.99 1.54
N ILE A 249 5.54 17.76 2.00
CA ILE A 249 4.46 16.94 2.55
C ILE A 249 4.13 17.44 3.95
N LYS A 250 2.87 17.84 4.13
CA LYS A 250 2.36 18.25 5.44
C LYS A 250 2.23 17.01 6.35
N PRO A 251 2.72 17.02 7.60
CA PRO A 251 2.67 15.86 8.50
C PRO A 251 1.26 15.27 8.66
N GLU A 252 0.23 16.11 8.74
CA GLU A 252 -1.16 15.67 8.89
C GLU A 252 -1.71 14.92 7.66
N LYS A 253 -1.03 15.03 6.51
CA LYS A 253 -1.37 14.33 5.26
C LYS A 253 -0.57 13.05 5.03
N LEU A 254 0.48 12.80 5.82
CA LEU A 254 1.23 11.54 5.77
C LEU A 254 0.50 10.50 6.62
N PHE A 255 -0.25 9.60 5.98
CA PHE A 255 -1.14 8.69 6.70
C PHE A 255 -0.44 7.40 7.11
N PHE A 256 0.59 6.99 6.38
CA PHE A 256 1.32 5.76 6.64
C PHE A 256 2.69 5.77 5.94
N VAL A 257 3.67 5.08 6.55
CA VAL A 257 4.98 4.81 5.95
C VAL A 257 5.25 3.32 6.03
N GLN A 258 5.53 2.70 4.89
CA GLN A 258 6.01 1.33 4.78
C GLN A 258 7.50 1.37 4.44
N ILE A 259 8.28 0.55 5.14
CA ILE A 259 9.73 0.50 4.95
C ILE A 259 10.10 -0.90 4.48
N ALA A 260 10.65 -0.97 3.27
CA ALA A 260 11.13 -2.18 2.62
C ALA A 260 12.38 -1.88 1.79
N ASP A 261 13.30 -2.84 1.76
CA ASP A 261 14.47 -2.90 0.89
C ASP A 261 14.21 -3.96 -0.20
N ALA A 262 15.21 -4.25 -1.03
CA ALA A 262 15.16 -5.31 -2.03
C ALA A 262 16.54 -5.82 -2.37
N GLU A 263 16.58 -7.08 -2.80
CA GLU A 263 17.80 -7.74 -3.21
C GLU A 263 18.39 -7.11 -4.48
N ARG A 264 19.71 -6.94 -4.51
CA ARG A 264 20.44 -6.51 -5.70
C ARG A 264 20.48 -7.62 -6.75
N MET A 265 20.04 -7.32 -7.97
CA MET A 265 19.89 -8.28 -9.07
C MET A 265 21.10 -8.36 -10.02
N ALA A 266 22.06 -7.45 -9.89
CA ALA A 266 23.31 -7.44 -10.66
C ALA A 266 23.96 -8.83 -10.71
N GLY A 267 24.21 -9.35 -11.93
CA GLY A 267 24.90 -10.63 -12.14
C GLY A 267 24.09 -11.90 -11.81
N ARG A 268 22.81 -11.78 -11.42
CA ARG A 268 21.96 -12.92 -11.03
C ARG A 268 21.07 -13.46 -12.15
N GLY A 269 21.19 -12.92 -13.36
CA GLY A 269 20.38 -13.34 -14.50
C GLY A 269 18.90 -13.01 -14.36
N PHE A 270 18.54 -12.04 -13.50
CA PHE A 270 17.18 -11.54 -13.39
C PHE A 270 16.77 -10.85 -14.69
N LYS A 271 15.63 -11.23 -15.25
CA LYS A 271 15.15 -10.76 -16.55
C LYS A 271 13.74 -10.19 -16.41
N PRO A 272 13.37 -9.20 -17.23
CA PRO A 272 11.98 -8.78 -17.33
C PRO A 272 11.07 -9.97 -17.65
N ALA A 273 9.81 -9.89 -17.21
CA ALA A 273 8.81 -10.88 -17.58
C ALA A 273 8.66 -10.92 -19.11
N GLU A 274 8.49 -12.12 -19.66
CA GLU A 274 8.21 -12.31 -21.09
C GLU A 274 6.83 -11.76 -21.46
N ASP A 275 5.86 -11.93 -20.56
CA ASP A 275 4.54 -11.35 -20.66
C ASP A 275 4.58 -9.84 -20.39
N GLN A 276 4.36 -9.05 -21.44
CA GLN A 276 4.37 -7.58 -21.39
C GLN A 276 3.22 -6.99 -20.58
N THR A 277 2.21 -7.78 -20.22
CA THR A 277 1.13 -7.33 -19.32
C THR A 277 1.59 -7.27 -17.86
N VAL A 278 2.68 -7.97 -17.51
CA VAL A 278 3.26 -7.93 -16.18
C VAL A 278 4.06 -6.62 -16.02
N PRO A 279 3.71 -5.76 -15.05
CA PRO A 279 4.45 -4.52 -14.85
C PRO A 279 5.92 -4.78 -14.56
N ARG A 280 6.80 -4.02 -15.23
CA ARG A 280 8.26 -4.23 -15.26
C ARG A 280 8.91 -4.51 -13.90
N LEU A 281 8.54 -3.75 -12.87
CA LEU A 281 9.14 -3.83 -11.53
C LEU A 281 8.39 -4.78 -10.58
N LEU A 282 7.22 -5.29 -10.98
CA LEU A 282 6.39 -6.13 -10.13
C LEU A 282 7.08 -7.45 -9.72
N PRO A 283 7.79 -8.18 -10.61
CA PRO A 283 8.47 -9.42 -10.22
C PRO A 283 9.54 -9.18 -9.14
N TRP A 284 10.26 -8.06 -9.22
CA TRP A 284 11.26 -7.67 -8.22
C TRP A 284 10.60 -7.38 -6.87
N SER A 285 9.51 -6.60 -6.89
CA SER A 285 8.69 -6.30 -5.71
C SER A 285 8.13 -7.55 -5.03
N ARG A 286 7.66 -8.53 -5.80
CA ARG A 286 6.96 -9.71 -5.25
C ARG A 286 7.90 -10.80 -4.73
N SER A 287 9.08 -10.93 -5.33
CA SER A 287 9.93 -12.10 -5.07
C SER A 287 11.25 -11.76 -4.39
N TYR A 288 11.62 -10.47 -4.36
CA TYR A 288 12.95 -10.03 -3.91
C TYR A 288 12.89 -8.80 -3.01
N ARG A 289 11.71 -8.45 -2.47
CA ARG A 289 11.60 -7.49 -1.36
C ARG A 289 12.26 -8.08 -0.11
N LEU A 290 12.94 -7.22 0.62
CA LEU A 290 13.64 -7.53 1.86
C LEU A 290 13.13 -6.62 2.98
N PHE A 291 13.28 -7.10 4.23
CA PHE A 291 13.18 -6.21 5.37
C PHE A 291 14.35 -5.21 5.36
N PRO A 292 14.19 -4.04 5.98
CA PRO A 292 15.28 -3.09 6.16
C PRO A 292 16.50 -3.76 6.80
N GLU A 293 17.70 -3.35 6.40
CA GLU A 293 18.99 -3.84 6.94
C GLU A 293 19.36 -5.31 6.64
N GLU A 294 18.62 -6.03 5.78
CA GLU A 294 18.97 -7.39 5.35
C GLU A 294 20.12 -7.43 4.31
N GLN A 295 21.23 -6.74 4.58
CA GLN A 295 22.40 -6.67 3.70
C GLN A 295 23.04 -8.06 3.46
N SER A 296 22.97 -8.94 4.45
CA SER A 296 23.42 -10.34 4.34
C SER A 296 22.62 -11.15 3.30
N ARG A 297 21.42 -10.69 2.95
CA ARG A 297 20.57 -11.25 1.90
C ARG A 297 20.63 -10.45 0.59
N GLY A 298 21.54 -9.49 0.50
CA GLY A 298 21.75 -8.66 -0.69
C GLY A 298 20.94 -7.36 -0.73
N GLY A 299 20.37 -6.93 0.40
CA GLY A 299 19.79 -5.59 0.55
C GLY A 299 20.83 -4.50 0.27
N TYR A 300 20.42 -3.43 -0.39
CA TYR A 300 21.35 -2.40 -0.86
C TYR A 300 20.75 -1.00 -1.05
N MET A 301 19.42 -0.87 -0.99
CA MET A 301 18.78 0.42 -1.12
C MET A 301 18.97 1.23 0.17
N PRO A 302 19.14 2.56 0.08
CA PRO A 302 19.41 3.41 1.24
C PRO A 302 18.12 3.70 2.01
N VAL A 303 17.55 2.68 2.65
CA VAL A 303 16.28 2.77 3.40
C VAL A 303 16.41 3.53 4.73
N ASP A 304 17.63 3.78 5.17
CA ASP A 304 18.01 4.51 6.38
C ASP A 304 18.08 6.04 6.19
N MET A 305 17.95 6.53 4.95
CA MET A 305 18.06 7.94 4.57
C MET A 305 16.79 8.77 4.78
#